data_AF-A0A9C8FVL0-F1
#
_entry.id   AF-A0A9C8FVL0-F1
#
_cell.length_a   1.000
_cell.length_b   1.000
_cell.length_c   1.000
_cell.angle_alpha   90.00
_cell.angle_beta   90.00
_cell.angle_gamma   90.00
#
_symmetry.space_group_name_H-M   'P 1'
#
loop_
_entity.id
_entity.type
_entity.pdbx_description
1 polymer ?
#
loop_
_entity_poly.entity_id
_entity_poly.type
_entity_poly.pdbx_seq_one_letter_code
_entity_poly.pdbx_strand_id
1 'polypeptide(L)'
;MTEFENILKEPTWFAEGGPESDVVCSSRARLSRNLSSFLFPNKLSDKESAEVQQSIQQAFQRSKYKENLRIGLLEDLPVLERRKMIERHFLSQNYSLQK
;
A
#
# COMPACT_ATOMS: atom_id res chain seq x y z
N MET A 1 12.04 2.93 15.67
CA MET A 1 10.87 2.07 15.45
C MET A 1 10.14 2.69 14.27
N THR A 2 10.15 2.06 13.11
CA THR A 2 9.42 2.56 11.94
C THR A 2 7.92 2.49 12.26
N GLU A 3 7.14 3.50 11.88
CA GLU A 3 5.70 3.55 12.22
C GLU A 3 4.92 2.35 11.64
N PHE A 4 5.46 1.72 10.60
CA PHE A 4 4.95 0.47 10.02
C PHE A 4 5.07 -0.76 10.93
N GLU A 5 6.04 -0.78 11.86
CA GLU A 5 6.11 -1.83 12.88
C GLU A 5 4.86 -1.84 13.77
N ASN A 6 4.25 -0.68 14.01
CA ASN A 6 3.03 -0.59 14.83
C ASN A 6 1.82 -1.20 14.11
N ILE A 7 1.69 -1.02 12.79
CA ILE A 7 0.63 -1.67 11.97
C ILE A 7 0.75 -3.20 12.04
N LEU A 8 1.97 -3.71 12.20
CA LEU A 8 2.25 -5.14 12.28
C LEU A 8 2.11 -5.72 13.69
N LYS A 9 2.04 -4.90 14.76
CA LYS A 9 2.02 -5.37 16.15
C LYS A 9 0.62 -5.58 16.74
N GLU A 10 -0.33 -4.70 16.48
CA GLU A 10 -1.67 -4.73 17.11
C GLU A 10 -2.67 -5.64 16.37
N PRO A 11 -3.72 -6.15 17.04
CA PRO A 11 -4.82 -6.85 16.37
C PRO A 11 -5.43 -5.92 15.34
N THR A 12 -5.34 -6.35 14.10
CA THR A 12 -5.76 -5.59 12.94
C THR A 12 -7.28 -5.50 12.88
N TRP A 13 -7.81 -4.43 12.31
CA TRP A 13 -9.25 -4.24 12.08
C TRP A 13 -9.96 -5.43 11.38
N PHE A 14 -9.21 -6.25 10.65
CA PHE A 14 -9.72 -7.44 9.96
C PHE A 14 -9.67 -8.74 10.81
N ALA A 15 -9.32 -8.65 12.10
CA ALA A 15 -9.39 -9.77 13.03
C ALA A 15 -10.83 -10.02 13.53
N GLU A 16 -11.73 -9.04 13.39
CA GLU A 16 -13.13 -9.18 13.72
C GLU A 16 -13.87 -10.02 12.67
N GLY A 17 -14.75 -10.92 13.12
CA GLY A 17 -15.53 -11.80 12.24
C GLY A 17 -16.64 -11.04 11.49
N GLY A 18 -16.82 -11.38 10.21
CA GLY A 18 -17.95 -10.94 9.40
C GLY A 18 -19.16 -11.91 9.46
N PRO A 19 -20.22 -11.65 8.67
CA PRO A 19 -21.46 -12.43 8.69
C PRO A 19 -21.31 -13.95 8.44
N GLU A 20 -20.27 -14.39 7.74
CA GLU A 20 -19.99 -15.79 7.38
C GLU A 20 -18.56 -16.20 7.76
N SER A 21 -18.06 -15.72 8.91
CA SER A 21 -16.66 -15.94 9.34
C SER A 21 -16.30 -17.39 9.68
N ASP A 22 -17.29 -18.29 9.72
CA ASP A 22 -17.09 -19.73 9.86
C ASP A 22 -16.49 -20.37 8.59
N VAL A 23 -16.72 -19.76 7.42
CA VAL A 23 -16.22 -20.24 6.12
C VAL A 23 -15.37 -19.18 5.41
N VAL A 24 -15.80 -17.92 5.41
CA VAL A 24 -15.15 -16.83 4.68
C VAL A 24 -14.04 -16.21 5.53
N CYS A 25 -12.78 -16.46 5.15
CA CYS A 25 -11.63 -15.90 5.84
C CYS A 25 -11.49 -14.38 5.68
N SER A 26 -11.72 -13.85 4.47
CA SER A 26 -11.68 -12.41 4.19
C SER A 26 -12.32 -12.08 2.84
N SER A 27 -12.78 -10.84 2.68
CA SER A 27 -13.23 -10.28 1.40
C SER A 27 -12.35 -9.10 1.01
N ARG A 28 -11.89 -9.05 -0.25
CA ARG A 28 -11.00 -7.98 -0.74
C ARG A 28 -11.40 -7.48 -2.13
N ALA A 29 -11.62 -6.17 -2.25
CA ALA A 29 -11.79 -5.49 -3.53
C ALA A 29 -10.57 -4.61 -3.85
N ARG A 30 -10.12 -4.58 -5.11
CA ARG A 30 -8.99 -3.75 -5.57
C ARG A 30 -9.40 -2.92 -6.79
N LEU A 31 -9.07 -1.64 -6.75
CA LEU A 31 -9.23 -0.73 -7.89
C LEU A 31 -7.84 -0.32 -8.42
N SER A 32 -7.55 -0.70 -9.66
CA SER A 32 -6.32 -0.29 -10.36
C SER A 32 -6.65 0.87 -11.32
N ARG A 33 -5.83 1.91 -11.32
CA ARG A 33 -5.99 3.12 -12.15
C ARG A 33 -4.63 3.56 -12.71
N ASN A 34 -4.65 4.15 -13.90
CA ASN A 34 -3.51 4.85 -14.47
C ASN A 34 -3.81 6.35 -14.48
N LEU A 35 -2.79 7.18 -14.30
CA LEU A 35 -2.94 8.64 -14.41
C LEU A 35 -2.83 9.04 -15.87
N SER A 36 -3.72 9.93 -16.31
CA SER A 36 -3.61 10.57 -17.63
C SER A 36 -2.29 11.35 -17.73
N SER A 37 -1.77 11.47 -18.95
CA SER A 37 -0.51 12.18 -19.25
C SER A 37 0.77 11.48 -18.80
N PHE A 38 0.68 10.26 -18.26
CA PHE A 38 1.83 9.41 -17.95
C PHE A 38 1.79 8.11 -18.75
N LEU A 39 2.97 7.58 -19.08
CA LEU A 39 3.10 6.25 -19.66
C LEU A 39 2.72 5.17 -18.63
N PHE A 40 2.46 3.96 -19.12
CA PHE A 40 2.25 2.81 -18.24
C PHE A 40 3.51 2.51 -17.41
N PRO A 41 3.37 1.92 -16.20
CA PRO A 41 4.48 1.72 -15.27
C PRO A 41 5.72 1.02 -15.84
N ASN A 42 5.55 0.12 -16.80
CA ASN A 42 6.64 -0.61 -17.46
C ASN A 42 7.44 0.22 -18.49
N LYS A 43 7.00 1.45 -18.77
CA LYS A 43 7.58 2.35 -19.78
C LYS A 43 7.99 3.70 -19.18
N LEU A 44 7.71 3.96 -17.90
CA LEU A 44 8.10 5.19 -17.22
C LEU A 44 9.62 5.21 -16.99
N SER A 45 10.22 6.37 -17.18
CA SER A 45 11.55 6.67 -16.65
C SER A 45 11.50 6.87 -15.13
N ASP A 46 12.64 6.75 -14.45
CA ASP A 46 12.74 7.00 -13.01
C ASP A 46 12.26 8.41 -12.63
N LYS A 47 12.55 9.40 -13.49
CA LYS A 47 12.12 10.78 -13.31
C LYS A 47 10.58 10.89 -13.38
N GLU A 48 9.96 10.33 -14.42
CA GLU A 48 8.49 10.36 -14.54
C GLU A 48 7.82 9.55 -13.41
N SER A 49 8.43 8.44 -12.98
CA SER A 49 7.96 7.68 -11.82
C SER A 49 7.98 8.52 -10.54
N ALA A 50 9.03 9.32 -10.31
CA ALA A 50 9.12 10.23 -9.18
C ALA A 50 8.07 11.35 -9.28
N GLU A 51 7.82 11.89 -10.47
CA GLU A 51 6.76 12.90 -10.71
C GLU A 51 5.36 12.35 -10.42
N VAL A 52 5.06 11.11 -10.86
CA VAL A 52 3.81 10.41 -10.52
C VAL A 52 3.67 10.26 -9.02
N GLN A 53 4.72 9.79 -8.35
CA GLN A 53 4.72 9.61 -6.89
C GLN A 53 4.46 10.92 -6.16
N GLN A 54 5.12 12.01 -6.56
CA GLN A 54 4.93 13.33 -5.95
C GLN A 54 3.51 13.86 -6.17
N SER A 55 2.96 13.68 -7.36
CA SER A 55 1.58 14.07 -7.69
C SER A 55 0.55 13.36 -6.78
N ILE A 56 0.72 12.05 -6.58
CA ILE A 56 -0.12 11.26 -5.66
C ILE A 56 0.02 11.75 -4.22
N GLN A 57 1.25 11.98 -3.74
CA GLN A 57 1.50 12.48 -2.39
C GLN A 57 0.82 13.84 -2.13
N GLN A 58 0.95 14.78 -3.06
CA GLN A 58 0.31 16.10 -2.96
C GLN A 58 -1.22 15.98 -2.94
N ALA A 59 -1.80 15.10 -3.76
CA ALA A 59 -3.23 14.86 -3.78
C ALA A 59 -3.74 14.36 -2.42
N PHE A 60 -3.03 13.42 -1.79
CA PHE A 60 -3.38 12.93 -0.46
C PHE A 60 -3.26 13.99 0.63
N GLN A 61 -2.20 14.82 0.59
CA GLN A 61 -2.02 15.93 1.54
C GLN A 61 -3.13 16.98 1.47
N ARG A 62 -3.74 17.17 0.29
CA ARG A 62 -4.88 18.07 0.09
C ARG A 62 -6.24 17.41 0.37
N SER A 63 -6.27 16.10 0.61
CA SER A 63 -7.50 15.38 0.86
C SER A 63 -8.01 15.61 2.29
N LYS A 64 -9.32 15.46 2.49
CA LYS A 64 -9.94 15.44 3.83
C LYS A 64 -9.44 14.31 4.73
N TYR A 65 -8.71 13.34 4.18
CA TYR A 65 -8.19 12.18 4.88
C TYR A 65 -6.73 12.32 5.33
N LYS A 66 -6.08 13.48 5.07
CA LYS A 66 -4.65 13.70 5.37
C LYS A 66 -4.26 13.33 6.80
N GLU A 67 -5.13 13.58 7.78
CA GLU A 67 -4.86 13.31 9.20
C GLU A 67 -4.97 11.82 9.54
N ASN A 68 -5.76 11.07 8.76
CA ASN A 68 -6.05 9.65 8.99
C ASN A 68 -5.28 8.70 8.04
N LEU A 69 -4.51 9.26 7.11
CA LEU A 69 -3.69 8.49 6.18
C LEU A 69 -2.22 8.76 6.44
N ARG A 70 -1.40 7.74 6.18
CA ARG A 70 0.06 7.83 6.22
C ARG A 70 0.60 7.30 4.90
N ILE A 71 1.67 7.94 4.42
CA ILE A 71 2.35 7.55 3.20
C ILE A 71 3.72 7.02 3.60
N GLY A 72 4.02 5.79 3.19
CA GLY A 72 5.37 5.23 3.29
C GLY A 72 5.91 4.86 1.92
N LEU A 73 7.20 5.07 1.75
CA LEU A 73 7.91 4.62 0.56
C LEU A 73 8.33 3.18 0.76
N LEU A 74 8.18 2.38 -0.30
CA LEU A 74 8.56 0.97 -0.25
C LEU A 74 10.09 0.80 -0.07
N GLU A 75 10.86 1.78 -0.54
CA GLU A 75 12.32 1.85 -0.43
C GLU A 75 12.78 2.03 1.02
N ASP A 76 11.97 2.68 1.85
CA ASP A 76 12.26 2.91 3.27
C ASP A 76 11.88 1.73 4.16
N LEU A 77 11.16 0.74 3.63
CA LEU A 77 10.69 -0.43 4.38
C LEU A 77 11.76 -1.53 4.44
N PRO A 78 12.21 -1.95 5.64
CA PRO A 78 13.07 -3.11 5.81
C PRO A 78 12.49 -4.36 5.17
N VAL A 79 13.36 -5.22 4.62
CA VAL A 79 12.95 -6.45 3.91
C VAL A 79 12.04 -7.33 4.77
N LEU A 80 12.31 -7.45 6.07
CA LEU A 80 11.50 -8.24 6.99
C LEU A 80 10.08 -7.67 7.14
N GLU A 81 9.93 -6.35 7.27
CA GLU A 81 8.62 -5.69 7.35
C GLU A 81 7.86 -5.84 6.03
N ARG A 82 8.56 -5.71 4.90
CA ARG A 82 7.99 -5.92 3.57
C ARG A 82 7.41 -7.34 3.43
N ARG A 83 8.13 -8.36 3.92
CA ARG A 83 7.64 -9.76 3.94
C ARG A 83 6.40 -9.93 4.81
N LYS A 84 6.41 -9.39 6.04
CA LYS A 84 5.23 -9.44 6.94
C LYS A 84 4.00 -8.79 6.30
N MET A 85 4.16 -7.70 5.55
CA MET A 85 3.05 -7.05 4.84
C MET A 85 2.52 -7.89 3.67
N ILE A 86 3.38 -8.64 2.97
CA ILE A 86 2.96 -9.57 1.91
C ILE A 86 2.18 -10.74 2.52
N GLU A 87 2.67 -11.31 3.62
CA GLU A 87 2.00 -12.40 4.35
C GLU A 87 0.62 -11.97 4.88
N ARG A 88 0.48 -10.70 5.30
CA ARG A 88 -0.81 -10.10 5.69
C ARG A 88 -1.64 -9.59 4.51
N HIS A 89 -1.25 -9.87 3.26
CA HIS A 89 -1.94 -9.46 2.04
C HIS A 89 -2.12 -7.94 1.83
N PHE A 90 -1.36 -7.10 2.54
CA PHE A 90 -1.32 -5.64 2.32
C PHE A 90 -0.55 -5.26 1.07
N LEU A 91 0.52 -6.00 0.75
CA LEU A 91 1.35 -5.79 -0.42
C LEU A 91 1.25 -6.99 -1.37
N SER A 92 1.25 -6.72 -2.69
CA SER A 92 1.32 -7.78 -3.69
C SER A 92 2.77 -8.19 -3.94
N GLN A 93 3.04 -9.50 -3.92
CA GLN A 93 4.37 -10.07 -4.11
C GLN A 93 5.10 -9.56 -5.36
N ASN A 94 4.41 -9.50 -6.50
CA ASN A 94 4.98 -9.06 -7.78
C ASN A 94 5.54 -7.62 -7.72
N TYR A 95 4.90 -6.73 -6.97
CA TYR A 95 5.35 -5.34 -6.84
C TYR A 95 6.46 -5.17 -5.81
N SER A 96 6.47 -6.02 -4.78
CA SER A 96 7.31 -5.83 -3.60
C SER A 96 8.66 -6.57 -3.65
N LEU A 97 8.81 -7.62 -4.46
CA LEU A 97 10.06 -8.38 -4.55
C LEU A 97 10.89 -8.06 -5.82
N GLN A 98 10.33 -7.30 -6.76
CA GLN A 98 10.97 -6.98 -8.04
C GLN A 98 11.54 -5.55 -8.10
N LYS A 99 11.40 -4.78 -7.02
CA LYS A 99 12.00 -3.46 -6.80
C LYS A 99 13.04 -3.53 -5.70
#